data_AF-A0A7T4N4P6-F1
#
_entry.id   AF-A0A7T4N4P6-F1
#
_cell.length_a   1.000
_cell.length_b   1.000
_cell.length_c   1.000
_cell.angle_alpha   90.00
_cell.angle_beta   90.00
_cell.angle_gamma   90.00
#
_symmetry.space_group_name_H-M   'P 1'
#
loop_
_entity.id
_entity.type
_entity.pdbx_description
1 polymer ?
#
loop_
_entity_poly.entity_id
_entity_poly.type
_entity_poly.pdbx_seq_one_letter_code
_entity_poly.pdbx_strand_id
1 'polypeptide(L)'
;MIAIAPILGNHDVLLDWESGIHQYPASAFDRAIIDVGETLTNYSIRGWHCTRLTDTEVASILADGMHLPNLEILRQRINTLVAAGLLSPDVAERLKTRNQADQSSRAGKLWFCFFAPKLAGEHGIGRFFRHWGGEALYNSHEADSVTSPVIRTIGAPRVVAADIPLLLCPARLDWPPM
;
A
#
# COMPACT_ATOMS: atom_id res chain seq x y z
N MET A 1 3.31 9.56 -28.14
CA MET A 1 2.73 10.92 -28.10
C MET A 1 1.70 10.89 -26.99
N ILE A 2 1.93 11.59 -25.88
CA ILE A 2 0.99 11.56 -24.75
C ILE A 2 -0.27 12.31 -25.21
N ALA A 3 -1.44 11.67 -25.14
CA ALA A 3 -2.71 12.36 -25.37
C ALA A 3 -3.04 13.18 -24.12
N ILE A 4 -2.35 14.30 -23.92
CA ILE A 4 -2.54 15.21 -22.76
C ILE A 4 -3.80 16.08 -22.94
N ALA A 5 -4.36 16.13 -24.15
CA ALA A 5 -5.46 17.03 -24.50
C ALA A 5 -6.72 16.85 -23.61
N PRO A 6 -7.18 15.62 -23.26
CA PRO A 6 -8.31 15.44 -22.35
C PRO A 6 -8.01 15.86 -20.91
N ILE A 7 -6.75 15.73 -20.47
CA ILE A 7 -6.32 16.17 -19.13
C ILE A 7 -6.32 17.71 -19.07
N LEU A 8 -5.79 18.37 -20.10
CA LEU A 8 -5.78 19.83 -20.20
C LEU A 8 -7.20 20.41 -20.37
N GLY A 9 -8.07 19.72 -21.12
CA GLY A 9 -9.46 20.15 -21.32
C GLY A 9 -10.32 20.10 -20.06
N ASN A 10 -9.95 19.25 -19.08
CA ASN A 10 -10.65 19.09 -17.81
C ASN A 10 -9.97 19.80 -16.63
N HIS A 11 -8.83 20.46 -16.87
CA HIS A 11 -7.99 21.07 -15.83
C HIS A 11 -8.76 22.01 -14.90
N ASP A 12 -9.51 22.96 -15.47
CA ASP A 12 -10.20 23.98 -14.68
C ASP A 12 -11.36 23.40 -13.86
N VAL A 13 -12.03 22.39 -14.37
CA VAL A 13 -13.09 21.66 -13.65
C VAL A 13 -12.51 20.90 -12.47
N LEU A 14 -11.38 20.22 -12.65
CA LEU A 14 -10.73 19.46 -11.58
C LEU A 14 -10.18 20.38 -10.48
N LEU A 15 -9.55 21.51 -10.84
CA LEU A 15 -9.03 22.48 -9.87
C LEU A 15 -10.13 23.21 -9.10
N ASP A 16 -11.24 23.57 -9.75
CA ASP A 16 -12.40 24.19 -9.10
C ASP A 16 -12.91 23.31 -7.95
N TRP A 17 -12.89 21.99 -8.14
CA TRP A 17 -13.31 21.00 -7.15
C TRP A 17 -12.31 20.76 -6.01
N GLU A 18 -11.06 21.22 -6.12
CA GLU A 18 -10.11 21.25 -5.00
C GLU A 18 -10.31 22.49 -4.09
N SER A 19 -10.98 23.54 -4.60
CA SER A 19 -11.03 24.86 -3.94
C SER A 19 -12.16 25.03 -2.91
N GLY A 20 -13.15 24.13 -2.89
CA GLY A 20 -14.27 24.10 -1.93
C GLY A 20 -15.44 25.04 -2.22
N ILE A 21 -15.33 25.97 -3.18
CA ILE A 21 -16.46 26.76 -3.73
C ILE A 21 -16.49 26.49 -5.23
N HIS A 22 -17.48 25.72 -5.67
CA HIS A 22 -17.49 25.15 -7.02
C HIS A 22 -18.30 26.00 -7.99
N GLN A 23 -17.64 26.45 -9.06
CA GLN A 23 -18.27 27.08 -10.21
C GLN A 23 -18.84 26.04 -11.19
N TYR A 24 -18.24 24.84 -11.22
CA TYR A 24 -18.70 23.74 -12.07
C TYR A 24 -19.64 22.79 -11.31
N PRO A 25 -20.69 22.27 -11.96
CA PRO A 25 -21.58 21.30 -11.34
C PRO A 25 -20.87 19.95 -11.11
N ALA A 26 -21.35 19.17 -10.14
CA ALA A 26 -20.81 17.85 -9.82
C ALA A 26 -20.73 16.93 -11.04
N SER A 27 -21.73 16.97 -11.92
CA SER A 27 -21.76 16.17 -13.14
C SER A 27 -20.66 16.52 -14.15
N ALA A 28 -20.15 17.75 -14.14
CA ALA A 28 -18.99 18.12 -14.95
C ALA A 28 -17.70 17.53 -14.35
N PHE A 29 -17.57 17.56 -13.03
CA PHE A 29 -16.46 16.92 -12.33
C PHE A 29 -16.44 15.40 -12.53
N ASP A 30 -17.59 14.73 -12.39
CA ASP A 30 -17.70 13.28 -12.63
C ASP A 30 -17.26 12.91 -14.04
N ARG A 31 -17.68 13.68 -15.05
CA ARG A 31 -17.27 13.47 -16.45
C ARG A 31 -15.78 13.69 -16.63
N ALA A 32 -15.23 14.76 -16.04
CA ALA A 32 -13.81 15.05 -16.09
C ALA A 32 -12.96 13.90 -15.49
N ILE A 33 -13.39 13.32 -14.37
CA ILE A 33 -12.71 12.17 -13.75
C ILE A 33 -12.76 10.93 -14.66
N ILE A 34 -13.91 10.64 -15.27
CA ILE A 34 -14.07 9.53 -16.21
C ILE A 34 -13.15 9.72 -17.43
N ASP A 35 -13.21 10.88 -18.09
CA ASP A 35 -12.42 11.18 -19.30
C ASP A 35 -10.91 11.07 -19.03
N VAL A 36 -10.45 11.59 -17.88
CA VAL A 36 -9.06 11.46 -17.44
C VAL A 36 -8.72 10.00 -17.16
N GLY A 37 -9.58 9.25 -16.46
CA GLY A 37 -9.37 7.83 -16.17
C GLY A 37 -9.23 6.98 -17.45
N GLU A 38 -10.12 7.19 -18.42
CA GLU A 38 -10.06 6.52 -19.72
C GLU A 38 -8.78 6.84 -20.48
N THR A 39 -8.39 8.13 -20.51
CA THR A 39 -7.15 8.58 -21.13
C THR A 39 -5.91 7.92 -20.50
N LEU A 40 -5.96 7.71 -19.18
CA LEU A 40 -4.85 7.17 -18.40
C LEU A 40 -4.79 5.63 -18.37
N THR A 41 -5.77 4.93 -18.94
CA THR A 41 -5.90 3.46 -18.84
C THR A 41 -4.69 2.70 -19.38
N ASN A 42 -3.99 3.24 -20.38
CA ASN A 42 -2.79 2.65 -20.98
C ASN A 42 -1.48 3.03 -20.29
N TYR A 43 -1.55 3.78 -19.19
CA TYR A 43 -0.38 4.25 -18.46
C TYR A 43 -0.24 3.52 -17.13
N SER A 44 0.98 3.55 -16.60
CA SER A 44 1.28 3.11 -15.25
C SER A 44 1.75 4.28 -14.43
N ILE A 45 1.45 4.25 -13.14
CA ILE A 45 2.00 5.18 -12.17
C ILE A 45 3.03 4.43 -11.31
N ARG A 46 4.20 5.05 -11.12
CA ARG A 46 5.22 4.52 -10.22
C ARG A 46 4.76 4.71 -8.77
N GLY A 47 4.63 3.61 -8.05
CA GLY A 47 4.34 3.60 -6.61
C GLY A 47 5.47 3.01 -5.80
N TRP A 48 5.53 3.37 -4.52
CA TRP A 48 6.51 2.88 -3.55
C TRP A 48 5.83 2.23 -2.35
N HIS A 49 6.08 0.95 -2.12
CA HIS A 49 5.64 0.22 -0.94
C HIS A 49 6.78 0.20 0.10
N CYS A 50 6.53 0.79 1.26
CA CYS A 50 7.50 0.91 2.35
C CYS A 50 7.22 -0.16 3.39
N THR A 51 8.21 -0.97 3.76
CA THR A 51 8.04 -2.06 4.73
C THR A 51 9.40 -2.58 5.22
N ARG A 52 9.41 -3.50 6.19
CA ARG A 52 10.60 -4.33 6.49
C ARG A 52 10.48 -5.70 5.85
N LEU A 53 11.54 -6.15 5.20
CA LEU A 53 11.61 -7.46 4.54
C LEU A 53 12.90 -8.17 4.92
N THR A 54 12.81 -9.49 5.08
CA THR A 54 13.96 -10.39 5.07
C THR A 54 14.51 -10.55 3.66
N ASP A 55 15.76 -11.00 3.53
CA ASP A 55 16.35 -11.21 2.21
C ASP A 55 15.64 -12.32 1.43
N THR A 56 15.09 -13.33 2.11
CA THR A 56 14.23 -14.35 1.51
C THR A 56 12.94 -13.76 0.92
N GLU A 57 12.30 -12.84 1.64
CA GLU A 57 11.11 -12.14 1.12
C GLU A 57 11.45 -11.24 -0.07
N VAL A 58 12.61 -10.57 -0.04
CA VAL A 58 13.09 -9.78 -1.19
C VAL A 58 13.31 -10.68 -2.40
N ALA A 59 13.96 -11.83 -2.22
CA ALA A 59 14.19 -12.77 -3.31
C ALA A 59 12.88 -13.28 -3.93
N SER A 60 11.88 -13.62 -3.10
CA SER A 60 10.55 -14.03 -3.58
C SER A 60 9.84 -12.90 -4.33
N ILE A 61 9.90 -11.65 -3.84
CA ILE A 61 9.30 -10.51 -4.55
C ILE A 61 9.95 -10.26 -5.90
N LEU A 62 11.28 -10.44 -6.01
CA LEU A 62 11.98 -10.28 -7.28
C LEU A 62 11.67 -11.39 -8.28
N ALA A 63 11.41 -12.62 -7.79
CA ALA A 63 11.08 -13.77 -8.64
C ALA A 63 9.61 -13.77 -9.07
N ASP A 64 8.70 -13.56 -8.12
CA ASP A 64 7.27 -13.86 -8.26
C ASP A 64 6.38 -12.61 -8.16
N GLY A 65 6.97 -11.45 -7.85
CA GLY A 65 6.22 -10.24 -7.52
C GLY A 65 5.70 -10.22 -6.09
N MET A 66 4.97 -9.16 -5.71
CA MET A 66 4.37 -9.07 -4.38
C MET A 66 3.07 -9.86 -4.32
N HIS A 67 2.94 -10.73 -3.32
CA HIS A 67 1.68 -11.41 -3.01
C HIS A 67 0.68 -10.47 -2.35
N LEU A 68 -0.61 -10.65 -2.67
CA LEU A 68 -1.69 -9.94 -1.99
C LEU A 68 -1.76 -10.36 -0.52
N PRO A 69 -1.66 -9.42 0.44
CA PRO A 69 -1.70 -9.76 1.85
C PRO A 69 -3.04 -10.38 2.25
N ASN A 70 -2.99 -11.44 3.05
CA ASN A 70 -4.13 -12.00 3.76
C ASN A 70 -3.62 -12.77 4.99
N LEU A 71 -4.54 -13.33 5.78
CA LEU A 71 -4.19 -14.08 6.99
C LEU A 71 -3.33 -15.32 6.70
N GLU A 72 -3.58 -16.04 5.62
CA GLU A 72 -2.82 -17.23 5.22
C GLU A 72 -1.38 -16.88 4.86
N ILE A 73 -1.19 -15.87 4.01
CA ILE A 73 0.13 -15.37 3.62
C ILE A 73 0.89 -14.85 4.84
N LEU A 74 0.23 -14.14 5.76
CA LEU A 74 0.88 -13.71 7.00
C LEU A 74 1.35 -14.91 7.84
N ARG A 75 0.52 -15.94 8.00
CA ARG A 75 0.88 -17.16 8.72
C ARG A 75 2.05 -17.90 8.08
N GLN A 76 2.06 -18.00 6.74
CA GLN A 76 3.17 -18.61 6.00
C GLN A 76 4.48 -17.84 6.22
N ARG A 77 4.43 -16.50 6.16
CA ARG A 77 5.59 -15.64 6.45
C ARG A 77 6.11 -15.87 7.87
N ILE A 78 5.22 -15.92 8.87
CA ILE A 78 5.58 -16.22 10.26
C ILE A 78 6.22 -17.61 10.38
N ASN A 79 5.63 -18.65 9.77
CA ASN A 79 6.17 -20.01 9.80
C ASN A 79 7.56 -20.09 9.15
N THR A 80 7.79 -19.34 8.08
CA THR A 80 9.10 -19.26 7.42
C THR A 80 10.16 -18.68 8.37
N LEU A 81 9.81 -17.65 9.15
CA LEU A 81 10.72 -17.10 10.16
C LEU A 81 11.03 -18.10 11.28
N VAL A 82 10.04 -18.88 11.72
CA VAL A 82 10.25 -19.94 12.72
C VAL A 82 11.18 -21.02 12.18
N ALA A 83 10.93 -21.50 10.97
CA ALA A 83 11.77 -22.51 10.32
C ALA A 83 13.22 -22.04 10.11
N ALA A 84 13.41 -20.73 9.87
CA ALA A 84 14.72 -20.11 9.76
C ALA A 84 15.40 -19.80 11.13
N GLY A 85 14.73 -20.11 12.25
CA GLY A 85 15.25 -19.80 13.60
C GLY A 85 15.28 -18.31 13.94
N LEU A 86 14.64 -17.46 13.14
CA LEU A 86 14.58 -16.00 13.35
C LEU A 86 13.46 -15.59 14.29
N LEU A 87 12.54 -16.50 14.60
CA LEU A 87 11.39 -16.26 15.46
C LEU A 87 11.13 -17.49 16.32
N SER A 88 10.95 -17.29 17.64
CA SER A 88 10.59 -18.40 18.52
C SER A 88 9.15 -18.85 18.28
N PRO A 89 8.83 -20.14 18.50
CA PRO A 89 7.46 -20.64 18.36
C PRO A 89 6.45 -19.88 19.24
N ASP A 90 6.82 -19.54 20.47
CA ASP A 90 5.92 -18.82 21.40
C ASP A 90 5.57 -17.41 20.90
N VAL A 91 6.55 -16.69 20.36
CA VAL A 91 6.29 -15.37 19.77
C VAL A 91 5.49 -15.53 18.49
N ALA A 92 5.79 -16.52 17.65
CA ALA A 92 5.05 -16.80 16.43
C ALA A 92 3.56 -17.03 16.69
N GLU A 93 3.19 -17.81 17.71
CA GLU A 93 1.80 -18.03 18.06
C GLU A 93 1.10 -16.74 18.54
N ARG A 94 1.80 -15.88 19.29
CA ARG A 94 1.27 -14.55 19.66
C ARG A 94 0.99 -13.69 18.43
N LEU A 95 1.90 -13.67 17.46
CA LEU A 95 1.74 -12.91 16.21
C LEU A 95 0.57 -13.46 15.36
N LYS A 96 0.44 -14.78 15.24
CA LYS A 96 -0.66 -15.43 14.51
C LYS A 96 -2.02 -15.21 15.16
N THR A 97 -2.06 -15.14 16.49
CA THR A 97 -3.30 -14.95 17.25
C THR A 97 -3.79 -13.51 17.20
N ARG A 98 -2.88 -12.54 17.27
CA ARG A 98 -3.23 -11.12 17.37
C ARG A 98 -2.70 -10.35 16.16
N ASN A 99 -3.51 -10.21 15.13
CA ASN A 99 -3.19 -9.40 13.95
C ASN A 99 -4.50 -8.92 13.29
N GLN A 100 -4.35 -8.20 12.19
CA GLN A 100 -5.43 -7.54 11.46
C GLN A 100 -5.35 -7.85 9.94
N ALA A 101 -4.74 -8.98 9.57
CA ALA A 101 -4.48 -9.35 8.18
C ALA A 101 -5.73 -9.82 7.40
N ASP A 102 -6.81 -10.14 8.11
CA ASP A 102 -8.12 -10.50 7.55
C ASP A 102 -9.08 -9.31 7.43
N GLN A 103 -8.73 -8.14 7.97
CA GLN A 103 -9.59 -6.96 7.88
C GLN A 103 -9.78 -6.56 6.41
N SER A 104 -11.01 -6.25 6.02
CA SER A 104 -11.40 -5.93 4.63
C SER A 104 -10.65 -4.72 4.04
N SER A 105 -10.16 -3.82 4.88
CA SER A 105 -9.31 -2.69 4.47
C SER A 105 -7.86 -3.10 4.13
N ARG A 106 -7.43 -4.32 4.49
CA ARG A 106 -6.06 -4.80 4.33
C ARG A 106 -5.95 -6.07 3.49
N ALA A 107 -6.86 -7.02 3.70
CA ALA A 107 -6.88 -8.27 2.97
C ALA A 107 -7.08 -8.00 1.46
N GLY A 108 -6.25 -8.64 0.63
CA GLY A 108 -6.31 -8.52 -0.82
C GLY A 108 -5.78 -7.19 -1.37
N LYS A 109 -5.14 -6.34 -0.56
CA LYS A 109 -4.76 -4.97 -0.95
C LYS A 109 -3.28 -4.69 -0.72
N LEU A 110 -2.65 -4.10 -1.72
CA LEU A 110 -1.30 -3.54 -1.63
C LEU A 110 -1.40 -2.02 -1.62
N TRP A 111 -0.68 -1.41 -0.67
CA TRP A 111 -0.68 0.04 -0.47
C TRP A 111 0.63 0.63 -0.94
N PHE A 112 0.55 1.68 -1.75
CA PHE A 112 1.70 2.39 -2.30
C PHE A 112 1.59 3.88 -2.03
N CYS A 113 2.73 4.50 -1.74
CA CYS A 113 2.88 5.95 -1.85
C CYS A 113 3.08 6.30 -3.33
N PHE A 114 2.41 7.34 -3.82
CA PHE A 114 2.64 7.90 -5.16
C PHE A 114 3.50 9.17 -5.14
N PHE A 115 4.30 9.30 -4.08
CA PHE A 115 5.35 10.29 -3.91
C PHE A 115 6.64 9.56 -3.52
N ALA A 116 7.79 10.13 -3.91
CA ALA A 116 9.08 9.54 -3.55
C ALA A 116 9.22 9.48 -2.01
N PRO A 117 9.53 8.32 -1.40
CA PRO A 117 9.59 8.15 0.05
C PRO A 117 10.44 9.17 0.80
N LYS A 118 11.54 9.63 0.18
CA LYS A 118 12.41 10.67 0.73
C LYS A 118 11.71 12.01 1.03
N LEU A 119 10.56 12.28 0.40
CA LEU A 119 9.78 13.51 0.57
C LEU A 119 8.83 13.45 1.76
N ALA A 120 8.47 12.26 2.23
CA ALA A 120 7.44 12.07 3.25
C ALA A 120 7.89 12.41 4.68
N GLY A 121 9.21 12.36 4.91
CA GLY A 121 9.79 12.47 6.24
C GLY A 121 9.40 11.32 7.19
N GLU A 122 9.90 11.40 8.42
CA GLU A 122 9.70 10.35 9.45
C GLU A 122 8.24 10.20 9.89
N HIS A 123 7.47 11.29 9.90
CA HIS A 123 6.10 11.30 10.40
C HIS A 123 5.12 10.57 9.47
N GLY A 124 5.38 10.59 8.16
CA GLY A 124 4.50 9.95 7.18
C GLY A 124 4.73 8.44 7.06
N ILE A 125 5.99 8.04 6.83
CA ILE A 125 6.31 6.64 6.46
C ILE A 125 7.27 5.94 7.43
N GLY A 126 7.82 6.64 8.42
CA GLY A 126 8.86 6.09 9.30
C GLY A 126 8.40 4.86 10.07
N ARG A 127 7.11 4.77 10.42
CA ARG A 127 6.53 3.60 11.12
C ARG A 127 6.65 2.31 10.32
N PHE A 128 6.53 2.36 9.00
CA PHE A 128 6.62 1.18 8.13
C PHE A 128 8.01 0.52 8.14
N PHE A 129 9.04 1.26 8.52
CA PHE A 129 10.42 0.77 8.58
C PHE A 129 10.83 0.26 9.96
N ARG A 130 10.00 0.43 10.99
CA ARG A 130 10.38 0.12 12.39
C ARG A 130 10.10 -1.32 12.78
N HIS A 131 9.01 -1.91 12.30
CA HIS A 131 8.56 -3.24 12.70
C HIS A 131 8.21 -4.09 11.47
N TRP A 132 8.59 -5.36 11.51
CA TRP A 132 8.25 -6.33 10.47
C TRP A 132 6.76 -6.70 10.50
N GLY A 133 6.24 -7.11 9.34
CA GLY A 133 4.88 -7.60 9.16
C GLY A 133 3.87 -6.54 8.67
N GLY A 134 4.31 -5.29 8.50
CA GLY A 134 3.44 -4.18 8.08
C GLY A 134 2.33 -3.87 9.08
N GLU A 135 1.50 -2.87 8.78
CA GLU A 135 0.44 -2.39 9.69
C GLU A 135 -0.55 -3.48 10.09
N ALA A 136 -0.79 -4.45 9.21
CA ALA A 136 -1.64 -5.59 9.47
C ALA A 136 -1.17 -6.41 10.68
N LEU A 137 0.13 -6.44 10.96
CA LEU A 137 0.68 -7.13 12.12
C LEU A 137 1.09 -6.14 13.21
N TYR A 138 2.01 -5.22 12.92
CA TYR A 138 2.69 -4.47 13.98
C TYR A 138 1.77 -3.55 14.76
N ASN A 139 0.63 -3.08 14.21
CA ASN A 139 -0.30 -2.22 14.95
C ASN A 139 -0.82 -2.87 16.24
N SER A 140 -0.87 -4.21 16.27
CA SER A 140 -1.26 -4.97 17.47
C SER A 140 -0.13 -5.22 18.47
N HIS A 141 1.12 -4.94 18.08
CA HIS A 141 2.33 -5.40 18.76
C HIS A 141 3.35 -4.29 19.03
N GLU A 142 3.25 -3.11 18.41
CA GLU A 142 4.29 -2.08 18.48
C GLU A 142 4.56 -1.55 19.89
N ALA A 143 3.55 -1.62 20.76
CA ALA A 143 3.60 -1.26 22.17
C ALA A 143 3.72 -2.47 23.13
N ASP A 144 3.70 -3.70 22.60
CA ASP A 144 3.81 -4.92 23.41
C ASP A 144 5.28 -5.17 23.78
N SER A 145 5.55 -5.41 25.07
CA SER A 145 6.92 -5.55 25.58
C SER A 145 7.61 -6.85 25.16
N VAL A 146 6.86 -7.86 24.70
CA VAL A 146 7.39 -9.16 24.30
C VAL A 146 7.61 -9.20 22.78
N THR A 147 6.62 -8.79 22.00
CA THR A 147 6.67 -8.94 20.54
C THR A 147 7.32 -7.75 19.84
N SER A 148 7.18 -6.53 20.36
CA SER A 148 7.76 -5.31 19.75
C SER A 148 9.28 -5.41 19.56
N PRO A 149 10.08 -5.80 20.59
CA PRO A 149 11.54 -5.90 20.42
C PRO A 149 11.94 -6.93 19.36
N VAL A 150 11.19 -8.02 19.24
CA VAL A 150 11.47 -9.11 18.29
C VAL A 150 11.18 -8.68 16.86
N ILE A 151 9.99 -8.14 16.58
CA ILE A 151 9.64 -7.76 15.20
C ILE A 151 10.39 -6.52 14.70
N ARG A 152 11.08 -5.77 15.57
CA ARG A 152 12.02 -4.70 15.19
C ARG A 152 13.32 -5.22 14.60
N THR A 153 13.76 -6.42 14.97
CA THR A 153 15.04 -6.99 14.51
C THR A 153 14.88 -7.81 13.23
N ILE A 154 13.66 -8.20 12.88
CA ILE A 154 13.39 -9.02 11.70
C ILE A 154 13.50 -8.18 10.42
N GLY A 155 14.28 -8.68 9.47
CA GLY A 155 14.51 -8.07 8.17
C GLY A 155 15.19 -6.70 8.24
N ALA A 156 15.24 -6.01 7.11
CA ALA A 156 15.74 -4.65 6.99
C ALA A 156 14.65 -3.71 6.43
N PRO A 157 14.71 -2.40 6.70
CA PRO A 157 13.89 -1.41 6.00
C PRO A 157 14.12 -1.49 4.49
N ARG A 158 13.05 -1.71 3.71
CA ARG A 158 13.10 -1.80 2.25
C ARG A 158 11.98 -0.96 1.62
N VAL A 159 12.26 -0.46 0.43
CA VAL A 159 11.28 0.19 -0.45
C VAL A 159 11.14 -0.64 -1.70
N VAL A 160 9.93 -1.11 -1.99
CA VAL A 160 9.61 -1.79 -3.26
C VAL A 160 9.01 -0.75 -4.19
N ALA A 161 9.65 -0.51 -5.33
CA ALA A 161 9.12 0.34 -6.39
C ALA A 161 8.42 -0.53 -7.44
N ALA A 162 7.18 -0.18 -7.80
CA ALA A 162 6.39 -0.90 -8.81
C ALA A 162 5.81 0.09 -9.82
N ASP A 163 5.66 -0.34 -11.07
CA ASP A 163 4.82 0.35 -12.05
C ASP A 163 3.44 -0.25 -11.90
N ILE A 164 2.47 0.56 -11.49
CA ILE A 164 1.10 0.11 -11.24
C ILE A 164 0.27 0.54 -12.44
N PRO A 165 -0.20 -0.39 -13.27
CA PRO A 165 -1.12 -0.06 -14.35
C PRO A 165 -2.35 0.63 -13.79
N LEU A 166 -2.69 1.79 -14.35
CA LEU A 166 -3.85 2.57 -13.87
C LEU A 166 -5.18 1.84 -14.14
N LEU A 167 -5.22 0.91 -15.10
CA LEU A 167 -6.32 -0.02 -15.28
C LEU A 167 -6.57 -0.93 -14.05
N LEU A 168 -5.54 -1.21 -13.25
CA LEU A 168 -5.65 -2.04 -12.03
C LEU A 168 -5.95 -1.21 -10.79
N CYS A 169 -5.79 0.12 -10.85
CA CYS A 169 -6.34 0.98 -9.83
C CYS A 169 -7.85 0.96 -10.00
N PRO A 170 -8.62 0.47 -9.02
CA PRO A 170 -10.07 0.55 -9.14
C PRO A 170 -10.41 2.03 -9.32
N ALA A 171 -10.94 2.38 -10.49
CA ALA A 171 -11.82 3.54 -10.58
C ALA A 171 -12.84 3.31 -9.47
N ARG A 172 -12.96 4.26 -8.52
CA ARG A 172 -14.10 4.26 -7.61
C ARG A 172 -15.36 4.44 -8.46
N LEU A 173 -15.86 3.36 -9.05
CA LEU A 173 -17.14 3.30 -9.77
C LEU A 173 -18.33 3.28 -8.80
N ASP A 174 -18.03 3.20 -7.51
CA ASP A 174 -18.94 3.11 -6.37
C ASP A 174 -18.92 4.39 -5.52
N TRP A 175 -18.41 5.51 -6.04
CA TRP A 175 -18.79 6.82 -5.51
C TRP A 175 -20.30 7.02 -5.79
N PRO A 176 -21.15 7.22 -4.77
CA PRO A 176 -22.51 7.65 -5.04
C PRO A 176 -22.44 8.95 -5.83
N PRO A 177 -23.23 9.15 -6.90
CA PRO A 177 -23.27 10.46 -7.57
C PRO A 177 -23.47 11.54 -6.50
N MET A 178 -22.63 12.58 -6.53
CA MET A 178 -22.79 13.72 -5.61
C MET A 178 -24.09 14.47 -5.90
#